data_AF-A0A852JUJ9-F1
#
_entry.id   AF-A0A852JUJ9-F1
#
_cell.length_a   1.000
_cell.length_b   1.000
_cell.length_c   1.000
_cell.angle_alpha   90.00
_cell.angle_beta   90.00
_cell.angle_gamma   90.00
#
_symmetry.space_group_name_H-M   'P 1'
#
loop_
_entity.id
_entity.type
_entity.pdbx_description
1 polymer ?
#
loop_
_entity_poly.entity_id
_entity_poly.type
_entity_poly.pdbx_seq_one_letter_code
_entity_poly.pdbx_strand_id
1 'polypeptide(L)'
;GDKNLQNPEGSCRPLSEADAGGGSRGVPGCDSSGRYQSSYQALFHLLPHTEQHSPEHKFLCTLSVVALCKQLQAAGLEAAVSSQESPQQCSKPKTCEKTSEELSPELKTVAEAMLRHVLQLQCNAQAITVMQELGPGDGAVVDKKPVRLATAFFPVLSLLNHSCCPNTSVSFSGTAATVRAAQPISSGQEVLHCYGPHWCRMRVAERQQLLRQYFFECRCPACLQELESGAKSVVSIRNSFCCPKCQAQMQGEEDTLCCSNEACATSASRDHLSGRLQDLQQQIKKALELLRVGKADQAIKMLLKCQMDAGTFLSPEHLLMGEMEDHLAQVYATLGKWQEAARHLRKSIEIVEMHHGPSSVETGHELFKLAQILFNGFAVSEALSTIQRAEGILSVHFGPQSAQMQELQEMKACLSELPRNILQRT
;
A
#
# COMPACT_ATOMS: atom_id res chain seq x y z
N GLY A 1 -7.10 -48.75 15.21
CA GLY A 1 -6.57 -48.91 13.84
C GLY A 1 -7.74 -48.77 12.90
N ASP A 2 -7.65 -48.14 11.74
CA ASP A 2 -6.53 -47.67 10.92
C ASP A 2 -7.02 -46.39 10.20
N LYS A 3 -6.25 -45.30 10.17
CA LYS A 3 -5.31 -44.94 9.10
C LYS A 3 -5.87 -45.12 7.68
N ASN A 4 -6.33 -44.03 7.08
CA ASN A 4 -5.77 -43.53 5.82
C ASN A 4 -6.25 -42.10 5.51
N LEU A 5 -5.31 -41.17 5.70
CA LEU A 5 -5.26 -39.85 5.10
C LEU A 5 -4.88 -39.99 3.63
N GLN A 6 -5.64 -39.39 2.71
CA GLN A 6 -5.16 -39.11 1.35
C GLN A 6 -5.63 -37.72 0.89
N ASN A 7 -4.63 -36.94 0.45
CA ASN A 7 -4.57 -35.74 -0.38
C ASN A 7 -5.86 -35.25 -1.08
N PRO A 8 -6.10 -33.92 -1.11
CA PRO A 8 -6.73 -33.28 -2.24
C PRO A 8 -5.64 -32.71 -3.17
N GLU A 9 -5.10 -33.53 -4.07
CA GLU A 9 -4.47 -33.02 -5.29
C GLU A 9 -5.60 -32.54 -6.21
N GLY A 10 -5.86 -31.24 -6.19
CA GLY A 10 -6.67 -30.56 -7.20
C GLY A 10 -5.92 -30.59 -8.53
N SER A 11 -6.11 -31.67 -9.29
CA SER A 11 -5.63 -31.82 -10.65
C SER A 11 -6.03 -30.62 -11.51
N CYS A 12 -5.06 -29.77 -11.84
CA CYS A 12 -5.15 -28.90 -13.01
C CYS A 12 -5.30 -29.80 -14.24
N ARG A 13 -6.53 -29.96 -14.73
CA ARG A 13 -6.75 -30.53 -16.06
C ARG A 13 -6.15 -29.57 -17.10
N PRO A 14 -5.28 -30.03 -18.01
CA PRO A 14 -4.93 -29.24 -19.18
C PRO A 14 -6.22 -29.02 -19.98
N LEU A 15 -6.46 -27.79 -20.42
CA LEU A 15 -7.47 -27.49 -21.42
C LEU A 15 -7.08 -28.22 -22.72
N SER A 16 -7.58 -29.44 -22.90
CA SER A 16 -7.52 -30.17 -24.15
C SER A 16 -8.57 -29.61 -25.10
N GLU A 17 -8.09 -29.03 -26.19
CA GLU A 17 -8.69 -28.94 -27.53
C GLU A 17 -10.23 -28.91 -27.58
N ALA A 18 -10.77 -27.69 -27.66
CA ALA A 18 -12.08 -27.43 -28.25
C ALA A 18 -11.89 -26.49 -29.45
N ASP A 19 -12.38 -26.97 -30.61
CA ASP A 19 -12.57 -26.32 -31.91
C ASP A 19 -11.33 -25.84 -32.69
N ALA A 20 -10.78 -26.79 -33.44
CA ALA A 20 -10.03 -26.54 -34.66
C ALA A 20 -10.95 -25.95 -35.75
N GLY A 21 -10.97 -24.62 -35.84
CA GLY A 21 -11.67 -23.86 -36.88
C GLY A 21 -11.10 -22.45 -37.07
N GLY A 22 -10.01 -22.31 -37.83
CA GLY A 22 -9.65 -21.07 -38.54
C GLY A 22 -8.83 -20.02 -37.78
N GLY A 23 -7.49 -20.14 -37.87
CA GLY A 23 -6.52 -19.08 -37.54
C GLY A 23 -6.13 -19.02 -36.07
N SER A 24 -4.85 -19.20 -35.77
CA SER A 24 -4.27 -18.92 -34.45
C SER A 24 -4.57 -17.45 -34.07
N ARG A 25 -5.67 -17.22 -33.34
CA ARG A 25 -5.91 -15.92 -32.71
C ARG A 25 -4.86 -15.79 -31.61
N GLY A 26 -3.84 -14.99 -31.86
CA GLY A 26 -2.84 -14.64 -30.85
C GLY A 26 -3.50 -14.12 -29.57
N VAL A 27 -2.81 -14.28 -28.45
CA VAL A 27 -3.30 -13.81 -27.14
C VAL A 27 -3.61 -12.31 -27.22
N PRO A 28 -4.83 -11.86 -26.85
CA PRO A 28 -5.20 -10.45 -26.89
C PRO A 28 -4.17 -9.55 -26.19
N GLY A 29 -3.73 -8.48 -26.87
CA GLY A 29 -2.73 -7.56 -26.36
C GLY A 29 -1.27 -7.95 -26.65
N CYS A 30 -0.99 -9.18 -27.10
CA CYS A 30 0.33 -9.56 -27.58
C CYS A 30 0.61 -8.99 -28.99
N ASP A 31 1.89 -8.77 -29.27
CA ASP A 31 2.37 -8.47 -30.62
C ASP A 31 2.35 -9.73 -31.52
N SER A 32 2.73 -9.57 -32.79
CA SER A 32 2.78 -10.66 -33.76
C SER A 32 3.79 -11.76 -33.41
N SER A 33 4.71 -11.51 -32.47
CA SER A 33 5.66 -12.50 -31.93
C SER A 33 5.15 -13.19 -30.66
N GLY A 34 3.92 -12.89 -30.23
CA GLY A 34 3.33 -13.42 -29.01
C GLY A 34 3.83 -12.75 -27.72
N ARG A 35 4.57 -11.63 -27.80
CA ARG A 35 5.08 -10.91 -26.64
C ARG A 35 4.07 -9.89 -26.15
N TYR A 36 3.80 -9.89 -24.85
CA TYR A 36 2.99 -8.87 -24.19
C TYR A 36 3.88 -7.74 -23.69
N GLN A 37 3.68 -6.53 -24.21
CA GLN A 37 4.48 -5.35 -23.87
C GLN A 37 3.59 -4.13 -23.64
N SER A 38 4.12 -3.12 -22.96
CA SER A 38 3.42 -1.85 -22.73
C SER A 38 3.18 -1.11 -24.05
N SER A 39 2.03 -1.36 -24.67
CA SER A 39 1.61 -0.84 -25.97
C SER A 39 0.14 -0.44 -25.92
N TYR A 40 -0.30 0.39 -26.87
CA TYR A 40 -1.73 0.70 -27.00
C TYR A 40 -2.57 -0.55 -27.24
N GLN A 41 -2.05 -1.52 -28.01
CA GLN A 41 -2.70 -2.81 -28.23
C GLN A 41 -2.94 -3.54 -26.91
N ALA A 42 -1.93 -3.63 -26.04
CA ALA A 42 -2.07 -4.23 -24.72
C ALA A 42 -3.13 -3.51 -23.87
N LEU A 43 -3.07 -2.18 -23.81
CA LEU A 43 -4.03 -1.34 -23.09
C LEU A 43 -5.47 -1.54 -23.60
N PHE A 44 -5.66 -1.51 -24.92
CA PHE A 44 -6.98 -1.68 -25.53
C PHE A 44 -7.61 -3.04 -25.21
N HIS A 45 -6.79 -4.09 -25.07
CA HIS A 45 -7.25 -5.45 -24.79
C HIS A 45 -7.43 -5.74 -23.29
N LEU A 46 -7.09 -4.83 -22.39
CA LEU A 46 -7.42 -4.97 -20.97
C LEU A 46 -8.94 -5.09 -20.79
N LEU A 47 -9.37 -5.95 -19.87
CA LEU A 47 -10.78 -6.26 -19.67
C LEU A 47 -11.47 -5.13 -18.89
N PRO A 48 -12.52 -4.48 -19.45
CA PRO A 48 -13.29 -3.48 -18.73
C PRO A 48 -14.38 -4.09 -17.82
N HIS A 49 -14.72 -5.37 -18.00
CA HIS A 49 -15.85 -6.03 -17.33
C HIS A 49 -17.20 -5.30 -17.52
N THR A 50 -17.43 -4.72 -18.69
CA THR A 50 -18.62 -3.90 -18.97
C THR A 50 -19.93 -4.60 -18.66
N GLU A 51 -20.00 -5.92 -18.77
CA GLU A 51 -21.16 -6.73 -18.41
C GLU A 51 -21.56 -6.62 -16.93
N GLN A 52 -20.60 -6.33 -16.04
CA GLN A 52 -20.79 -6.24 -14.59
C GLN A 52 -21.01 -4.80 -14.11
N HIS A 53 -20.81 -3.80 -14.97
CA HIS A 53 -21.03 -2.39 -14.65
C HIS A 53 -22.53 -2.07 -14.60
N SER A 54 -22.93 -1.25 -13.63
CA SER A 54 -24.33 -0.80 -13.51
C SER A 54 -24.73 0.09 -14.71
N PRO A 55 -26.03 0.11 -15.09
CA PRO A 55 -26.52 1.00 -16.14
C PRO A 55 -26.20 2.48 -15.86
N GLU A 56 -26.30 2.90 -14.60
CA GLU A 56 -26.03 4.28 -14.16
C GLU A 56 -24.57 4.65 -14.38
N HIS A 57 -23.64 3.75 -14.04
CA HIS A 57 -22.22 3.98 -14.26
C HIS A 57 -21.89 4.11 -15.75
N LYS A 58 -22.38 3.19 -16.58
CA LYS A 58 -22.21 3.25 -18.05
C LYS A 58 -22.75 4.55 -18.63
N PHE A 59 -23.94 4.97 -18.18
CA PHE A 59 -24.57 6.20 -18.61
C PHE A 59 -23.72 7.43 -18.23
N LEU A 60 -23.24 7.50 -16.98
CA LEU A 60 -22.37 8.59 -16.52
C LEU A 60 -21.05 8.65 -17.31
N CYS A 61 -20.40 7.51 -17.55
CA CYS A 61 -19.17 7.45 -18.37
C CYS A 61 -19.45 7.92 -19.80
N THR A 62 -20.54 7.45 -20.41
CA THR A 62 -20.94 7.84 -21.77
C THR A 62 -21.21 9.34 -21.85
N LEU A 63 -21.99 9.88 -20.91
CA LEU A 63 -22.30 11.31 -20.84
C LEU A 63 -21.02 12.15 -20.69
N SER A 64 -20.10 11.73 -19.83
CA SER A 64 -18.82 12.41 -19.60
C SER A 64 -17.98 12.45 -20.88
N VAL A 65 -17.88 11.33 -21.59
CA VAL A 65 -17.13 11.24 -22.85
C VAL A 65 -17.78 12.09 -23.95
N VAL A 66 -19.10 12.01 -24.12
CA VAL A 66 -19.83 12.83 -25.11
C VAL A 66 -19.66 14.32 -24.81
N ALA A 67 -19.73 14.73 -23.55
CA ALA A 67 -19.50 16.11 -23.15
C ALA A 67 -18.07 16.58 -23.50
N LEU A 68 -17.06 15.75 -23.24
CA LEU A 68 -15.66 16.04 -23.61
C LEU A 68 -15.50 16.16 -25.14
N CYS A 69 -16.07 15.24 -25.91
CA CYS A 69 -16.01 15.30 -27.37
C CYS A 69 -16.71 16.54 -27.94
N LYS A 70 -17.86 16.95 -27.37
CA LYS A 70 -18.53 18.20 -27.76
C LYS A 70 -17.68 19.43 -27.46
N GLN A 71 -16.94 19.44 -26.34
CA GLN A 71 -16.01 20.53 -26.03
C GLN A 71 -14.82 20.56 -27.00
N LEU A 72 -14.26 19.41 -27.36
CA LEU A 72 -13.20 19.30 -28.37
C LEU A 72 -13.66 19.79 -29.75
N GLN A 73 -14.88 19.45 -30.15
CA GLN A 73 -15.53 19.93 -31.36
C GLN A 73 -15.73 21.45 -31.36
N ALA A 74 -16.30 21.99 -30.27
CA ALA A 74 -16.50 23.43 -30.12
C ALA A 74 -15.18 24.22 -30.13
N ALA A 75 -14.10 23.63 -29.62
CA ALA A 75 -12.75 24.20 -29.65
C ALA A 75 -12.05 24.05 -31.01
N GLY A 76 -12.62 23.31 -31.96
CA GLY A 76 -11.98 23.02 -33.25
C GLY A 76 -10.73 22.15 -33.14
N LEU A 77 -10.61 21.32 -32.09
CA LEU A 77 -9.44 20.47 -31.81
C LEU A 77 -9.57 19.05 -32.38
N GLU A 78 -10.60 18.79 -33.18
CA GLU A 78 -10.92 17.46 -33.73
C GLU A 78 -9.75 16.88 -34.53
N ALA A 79 -9.14 17.70 -35.39
CA ALA A 79 -8.00 17.29 -36.21
C ALA A 79 -6.79 16.87 -35.35
N ALA A 80 -6.55 17.55 -34.22
CA ALA A 80 -5.44 17.25 -33.32
C ALA A 80 -5.61 15.91 -32.58
N VAL A 81 -6.85 15.42 -32.45
CA VAL A 81 -7.15 14.15 -31.79
C VAL A 81 -7.21 12.99 -32.80
N SER A 82 -7.45 13.28 -34.08
CA SER A 82 -7.61 12.28 -35.14
C SER A 82 -6.39 12.06 -36.05
N SER A 83 -5.41 12.96 -36.09
CA SER A 83 -4.19 12.84 -36.93
C SER A 83 -2.94 12.73 -36.05
N GLN A 84 -2.02 11.75 -36.19
CA GLN A 84 -1.07 11.47 -37.28
C GLN A 84 -0.14 12.63 -37.71
N GLU A 85 -0.29 13.85 -37.19
CA GLU A 85 0.64 14.96 -37.47
C GLU A 85 1.29 15.52 -36.20
N SER A 86 2.58 15.84 -36.29
CA SER A 86 3.36 16.46 -35.23
C SER A 86 2.76 17.81 -34.80
N PRO A 87 2.87 18.22 -33.51
CA PRO A 87 2.21 19.39 -32.94
C PRO A 87 2.60 20.75 -33.55
N GLN A 88 3.50 20.78 -34.54
CA GLN A 88 4.02 21.99 -35.19
C GLN A 88 3.18 22.48 -36.39
N GLN A 89 2.17 21.73 -36.85
CA GLN A 89 1.31 22.11 -38.00
C GLN A 89 -0.17 22.32 -37.66
N CYS A 90 -0.53 22.51 -36.39
CA CYS A 90 -1.91 22.88 -36.02
C CYS A 90 -2.18 24.35 -36.43
N SER A 91 -2.56 24.54 -37.70
CA SER A 91 -2.98 25.84 -38.21
C SER A 91 -4.22 26.37 -37.47
N LYS A 92 -4.28 27.70 -37.34
CA LYS A 92 -5.25 28.49 -36.56
C LYS A 92 -6.68 27.92 -36.51
N PRO A 93 -7.39 28.08 -35.38
CA PRO A 93 -8.76 27.59 -35.23
C PRO A 93 -9.63 28.20 -36.34
N LYS A 94 -10.10 27.35 -37.27
CA LYS A 94 -11.15 27.74 -38.20
C LYS A 94 -12.41 27.87 -37.38
N THR A 95 -12.97 29.07 -37.31
CA THR A 95 -14.33 29.30 -36.78
C THR A 95 -15.30 28.37 -37.50
N CYS A 96 -15.77 27.34 -36.80
CA CYS A 96 -16.72 26.37 -37.34
C CYS A 96 -18.11 27.02 -37.33
N GLU A 97 -18.46 27.65 -38.44
CA GLU A 97 -19.83 28.08 -38.72
C GLU A 97 -20.69 26.85 -39.05
N LYS A 98 -21.23 26.22 -38.00
CA LYS A 98 -22.53 25.54 -37.88
C LYS A 98 -22.43 24.51 -36.74
N THR A 99 -23.13 24.79 -35.65
CA THR A 99 -23.36 23.83 -34.55
C THR A 99 -24.23 22.68 -35.04
N SER A 100 -23.63 21.66 -35.65
CA SER A 100 -24.25 20.34 -35.77
C SER A 100 -24.43 19.77 -34.35
N GLU A 101 -25.63 19.33 -33.99
CA GLU A 101 -25.87 18.68 -32.69
C GLU A 101 -25.13 17.33 -32.57
N GLU A 102 -24.83 16.71 -33.71
CA GLU A 102 -24.11 15.44 -33.81
C GLU A 102 -22.59 15.61 -33.91
N LEU A 103 -21.88 14.69 -33.26
CA LEU A 103 -20.43 14.51 -33.34
C LEU A 103 -19.99 14.10 -34.75
N SER A 104 -18.82 14.57 -35.18
CA SER A 104 -18.17 14.10 -36.42
C SER A 104 -17.84 12.59 -36.36
N PRO A 105 -17.73 11.90 -37.51
CA PRO A 105 -17.39 10.47 -37.56
C PRO A 105 -16.08 10.14 -36.83
N GLU A 106 -15.06 10.98 -36.98
CA GLU A 106 -13.75 10.79 -36.36
C GLU A 106 -13.84 10.94 -34.83
N LEU A 107 -14.60 11.93 -34.35
CA LEU A 107 -14.87 12.07 -32.91
C LEU A 107 -15.73 10.95 -32.37
N LYS A 108 -16.63 10.34 -33.15
CA LYS A 108 -17.38 9.16 -32.72
C LYS A 108 -16.43 7.98 -32.46
N THR A 109 -15.46 7.72 -33.34
CA THR A 109 -14.43 6.68 -33.12
C THR A 109 -13.57 6.97 -31.88
N VAL A 110 -13.15 8.22 -31.70
CA VAL A 110 -12.39 8.63 -30.51
C VAL A 110 -13.24 8.48 -29.24
N ALA A 111 -14.52 8.87 -29.29
CA ALA A 111 -15.45 8.73 -28.17
C ALA A 111 -15.63 7.26 -27.76
N GLU A 112 -15.75 6.34 -28.72
CA GLU A 112 -15.83 4.90 -28.42
C GLU A 112 -14.56 4.40 -27.71
N ALA A 113 -13.37 4.79 -28.20
CA ALA A 113 -12.11 4.44 -27.56
C ALA A 113 -11.98 5.05 -26.15
N MET A 114 -12.33 6.33 -26.00
CA MET A 114 -12.34 7.02 -24.70
C MET A 114 -13.29 6.35 -23.72
N LEU A 115 -14.52 6.02 -24.14
CA LEU A 115 -15.50 5.33 -23.31
C LEU A 115 -14.97 3.99 -22.85
N ARG A 116 -14.37 3.21 -23.76
CA ARG A 116 -13.72 1.95 -23.42
C ARG A 116 -12.65 2.15 -22.34
N HIS A 117 -11.74 3.11 -22.51
CA HIS A 117 -10.67 3.36 -21.54
C HIS A 117 -11.19 3.87 -20.20
N VAL A 118 -12.20 4.73 -20.19
CA VAL A 118 -12.85 5.18 -18.94
C VAL A 118 -13.44 3.98 -18.18
N LEU A 119 -14.10 3.06 -18.88
CA LEU A 119 -14.65 1.85 -18.27
C LEU A 119 -13.56 0.85 -17.83
N GLN A 120 -12.38 0.87 -18.45
CA GLN A 120 -11.24 0.06 -18.02
C GLN A 120 -10.59 0.58 -16.73
N LEU A 121 -10.73 1.87 -16.39
CA LEU A 121 -10.05 2.49 -15.24
C LEU A 121 -10.33 1.75 -13.93
N GLN A 122 -11.58 1.33 -13.71
CA GLN A 122 -12.02 0.69 -12.47
C GLN A 122 -11.23 -0.58 -12.14
N CYS A 123 -10.86 -1.37 -13.16
CA CYS A 123 -10.20 -2.66 -12.95
C CYS A 123 -8.71 -2.66 -13.27
N ASN A 124 -8.24 -1.74 -14.11
CA ASN A 124 -6.91 -1.83 -14.70
C ASN A 124 -5.99 -0.68 -14.34
N ALA A 125 -6.51 0.40 -13.75
CA ALA A 125 -5.70 1.56 -13.42
C ALA A 125 -5.16 1.46 -12.00
N GLN A 126 -3.90 1.86 -11.82
CA GLN A 126 -3.21 1.80 -10.54
C GLN A 126 -2.91 3.18 -9.99
N ALA A 127 -3.07 3.31 -8.68
CA ALA A 127 -2.67 4.50 -7.94
C ALA A 127 -1.15 4.53 -7.82
N ILE A 128 -0.51 5.51 -8.46
CA ILE A 128 0.91 5.77 -8.29
C ILE A 128 1.09 6.46 -6.95
N THR A 129 1.82 5.82 -6.06
CA THR A 129 2.16 6.34 -4.73
C THR A 129 3.65 6.61 -4.63
N VAL A 130 4.01 7.71 -3.96
CA VAL A 130 5.40 8.01 -3.61
C VAL A 130 5.51 8.23 -2.11
N MET A 131 6.69 7.95 -1.57
CA MET A 131 7.02 8.27 -0.19
C MET A 131 7.42 9.74 -0.10
N GLN A 132 6.61 10.55 0.60
CA GLN A 132 6.88 11.96 0.86
C GLN A 132 7.44 12.14 2.28
N GLU A 133 8.52 12.91 2.40
CA GLU A 133 9.17 13.24 3.67
C GLU A 133 8.37 14.28 4.45
N LEU A 134 8.28 14.08 5.77
CA LEU A 134 7.44 14.89 6.65
C LEU A 134 8.28 15.80 7.56
N GLY A 135 8.94 16.83 7.00
CA GLY A 135 9.70 17.81 7.77
C GLY A 135 10.77 18.52 6.95
N PRO A 136 11.50 19.50 7.53
CA PRO A 136 12.72 20.01 6.91
C PRO A 136 13.73 18.86 6.81
N GLY A 137 14.31 18.65 5.63
CA GLY A 137 15.17 17.51 5.27
C GLY A 137 16.51 17.39 6.01
N ASP A 138 16.63 18.00 7.19
CA ASP A 138 17.83 18.06 8.05
C ASP A 138 17.60 17.30 9.38
N GLY A 139 16.51 16.53 9.49
CA GLY A 139 16.18 15.77 10.69
C GLY A 139 17.01 14.48 10.82
N ALA A 140 17.42 14.16 12.05
CA ALA A 140 18.22 12.96 12.35
C ALA A 140 17.52 11.62 12.06
N VAL A 141 16.19 11.63 11.90
CA VAL A 141 15.35 10.48 11.52
C VAL A 141 14.30 10.96 10.53
N VAL A 142 14.24 10.32 9.37
CA VAL A 142 13.34 10.71 8.28
C VAL A 142 12.00 9.99 8.42
N ASP A 143 10.92 10.74 8.66
CA ASP A 143 9.56 10.21 8.60
C ASP A 143 9.02 10.34 7.17
N LYS A 144 8.55 9.23 6.58
CA LYS A 144 8.04 9.17 5.20
C LYS A 144 6.64 8.60 5.16
N LYS A 145 5.73 9.27 4.44
CA LYS A 145 4.34 8.80 4.25
C LYS A 145 4.02 8.56 2.78
N PRO A 146 3.29 7.48 2.45
CA PRO A 146 2.85 7.25 1.09
C PRO A 146 1.76 8.24 0.71
N VAL A 147 1.94 8.94 -0.42
CA VAL A 147 0.97 9.87 -0.99
C VAL A 147 0.63 9.45 -2.41
N ARG A 148 -0.66 9.43 -2.75
CA ARG A 148 -1.13 9.17 -4.12
C ARG A 148 -0.88 10.41 -4.98
N LEU A 149 -0.04 10.28 -6.00
CA LEU A 149 0.24 11.35 -6.96
C LEU A 149 -0.68 11.31 -8.16
N ALA A 150 -0.96 10.12 -8.67
CA ALA A 150 -1.63 9.94 -9.94
C ALA A 150 -2.32 8.58 -10.03
N THR A 151 -3.06 8.39 -11.13
CA THR A 151 -3.57 7.10 -11.55
C THR A 151 -3.14 6.85 -12.98
N ALA A 152 -2.64 5.65 -13.25
CA ALA A 152 -2.11 5.30 -14.56
C ALA A 152 -2.42 3.85 -14.93
N PHE A 153 -2.43 3.58 -16.22
CA PHE A 153 -2.47 2.21 -16.73
C PHE A 153 -1.06 1.65 -16.82
N PHE A 154 -0.91 0.41 -16.36
CA PHE A 154 0.31 -0.37 -16.50
C PHE A 154 -0.06 -1.73 -17.10
N PRO A 155 -0.19 -1.86 -18.43
CA PRO A 155 -0.80 -3.04 -19.05
C PRO A 155 -0.19 -4.36 -18.60
N VAL A 156 1.14 -4.41 -18.43
CA VAL A 156 1.85 -5.60 -17.94
C VAL A 156 1.50 -5.91 -16.48
N LEU A 157 1.42 -4.88 -15.63
CA LEU A 157 1.03 -5.04 -14.23
C LEU A 157 -0.44 -5.45 -14.09
N SER A 158 -1.32 -4.97 -14.99
CA SER A 158 -2.75 -5.32 -15.02
C SER A 158 -3.02 -6.79 -15.35
N LEU A 159 -2.00 -7.56 -15.76
CA LEU A 159 -2.12 -9.02 -15.94
C LEU A 159 -2.04 -9.81 -14.63
N LEU A 160 -1.49 -9.22 -13.56
CA LEU A 160 -1.22 -9.95 -12.32
C LEU A 160 -2.48 -10.02 -11.47
N ASN A 161 -3.02 -11.22 -11.28
CA ASN A 161 -4.20 -11.43 -10.45
C ASN A 161 -3.98 -11.09 -8.97
N HIS A 162 -5.09 -10.97 -8.24
CA HIS A 162 -5.08 -10.55 -6.86
C HIS A 162 -4.79 -11.69 -5.86
N SER A 163 -3.91 -11.41 -4.89
CA SER A 163 -3.88 -12.04 -3.58
C SER A 163 -3.74 -10.99 -2.48
N CYS A 164 -4.42 -11.19 -1.36
CA CYS A 164 -4.24 -10.34 -0.19
C CYS A 164 -2.93 -10.60 0.57
N CYS A 165 -2.22 -11.68 0.22
CA CYS A 165 -0.85 -11.97 0.59
C CYS A 165 -0.10 -12.32 -0.71
N PRO A 166 0.31 -11.32 -1.50
CA PRO A 166 0.94 -11.57 -2.80
C PRO A 166 2.34 -12.18 -2.63
N ASN A 167 2.79 -12.93 -3.64
CA ASN A 167 4.18 -13.36 -3.75
C ASN A 167 5.06 -12.33 -4.48
N THR A 168 4.53 -11.14 -4.77
CA THR A 168 5.26 -10.02 -5.34
C THR A 168 5.17 -8.76 -4.47
N SER A 169 6.15 -7.88 -4.65
CA SER A 169 6.11 -6.51 -4.20
C SER A 169 6.11 -5.58 -5.42
N VAL A 170 5.27 -4.54 -5.37
CA VAL A 170 5.18 -3.51 -6.41
C VAL A 170 5.65 -2.19 -5.84
N SER A 171 6.54 -1.53 -6.56
CA SER A 171 7.01 -0.17 -6.26
C SER A 171 6.94 0.72 -7.50
N PHE A 172 6.78 2.02 -7.27
CA PHE A 172 6.72 3.01 -8.33
C PHE A 172 7.93 3.94 -8.27
N SER A 173 8.52 4.21 -9.42
CA SER A 173 9.58 5.21 -9.59
C SER A 173 9.20 6.12 -10.76
N GLY A 174 8.72 7.32 -10.44
CA GLY A 174 8.11 8.22 -11.43
C GLY A 174 6.93 7.54 -12.14
N THR A 175 7.05 7.35 -13.45
CA THR A 175 6.04 6.71 -14.30
C THR A 175 6.30 5.22 -14.55
N ALA A 176 7.28 4.61 -13.88
CA ALA A 176 7.61 3.20 -14.03
C ALA A 176 7.12 2.40 -12.81
N ALA A 177 6.42 1.29 -13.06
CA ALA A 177 6.11 0.30 -12.04
C ALA A 177 7.13 -0.84 -12.11
N THR A 178 7.68 -1.22 -10.96
CA THR A 178 8.58 -2.36 -10.82
C THR A 178 7.90 -3.44 -9.99
N VAL A 179 7.87 -4.66 -10.51
CA VAL A 179 7.40 -5.85 -9.80
C VAL A 179 8.61 -6.70 -9.42
N ARG A 180 8.74 -7.02 -8.14
CA ARG A 180 9.79 -7.89 -7.59
C ARG A 180 9.14 -9.10 -6.94
N ALA A 181 9.81 -10.25 -7.01
CA ALA A 181 9.39 -11.40 -6.22
C ALA A 181 9.58 -11.07 -4.73
N ALA A 182 8.50 -11.15 -3.95
CA ALA A 182 8.54 -10.96 -2.50
C ALA A 182 8.94 -12.24 -1.75
N GLN A 183 8.79 -13.37 -2.42
CA GLN A 183 9.07 -14.72 -1.94
C GLN A 183 9.58 -15.55 -3.14
N PRO A 184 10.23 -16.70 -2.92
CA PRO A 184 10.54 -17.62 -4.01
C PRO A 184 9.27 -18.00 -4.80
N ILE A 185 9.32 -17.91 -6.12
CA ILE A 185 8.22 -18.27 -7.02
C ILE A 185 8.67 -19.45 -7.88
N SER A 186 8.05 -20.61 -7.69
CA SER A 186 8.38 -21.82 -8.44
C SER A 186 7.82 -21.78 -9.85
N SER A 187 8.44 -22.54 -10.78
CA SER A 187 7.92 -22.68 -12.14
C SER A 187 6.46 -23.20 -12.12
N GLY A 188 5.57 -22.53 -12.85
CA GLY A 188 4.14 -22.85 -12.89
C GLY A 188 3.30 -22.19 -11.78
N GLN A 189 3.93 -21.55 -10.79
CA GLN A 189 3.21 -20.77 -9.79
C GLN A 189 2.79 -19.41 -10.35
N GLU A 190 1.55 -19.01 -10.08
CA GLU A 190 1.02 -17.72 -10.50
C GLU A 190 1.73 -16.55 -9.82
N VAL A 191 1.94 -15.46 -10.57
CA VAL A 191 2.52 -14.21 -10.08
C VAL A 191 1.37 -13.28 -9.66
N LEU A 192 1.30 -12.96 -8.38
CA LEU A 192 0.13 -12.32 -7.77
C LEU A 192 0.46 -10.93 -7.24
N HIS A 193 -0.46 -9.99 -7.38
CA HIS A 193 -0.41 -8.61 -6.88
C HIS A 193 -1.51 -8.35 -5.82
N CYS A 194 -1.44 -7.24 -5.08
CA CYS A 194 -2.44 -6.86 -4.09
C CYS A 194 -3.19 -5.59 -4.55
N TYR A 195 -4.44 -5.73 -5.01
CA TYR A 195 -5.26 -4.63 -5.52
C TYR A 195 -5.86 -3.74 -4.42
N GLY A 196 -5.80 -4.20 -3.18
CA GLY A 196 -6.41 -3.56 -2.03
C GLY A 196 -5.52 -3.71 -0.80
N PRO A 197 -6.09 -3.60 0.40
CA PRO A 197 -5.33 -3.74 1.63
C PRO A 197 -4.81 -5.17 1.81
N HIS A 198 -3.54 -5.27 2.22
CA HIS A 198 -2.92 -6.54 2.61
C HIS A 198 -3.64 -7.15 3.82
N TRP A 199 -3.63 -8.48 3.94
CA TRP A 199 -4.36 -9.20 5.00
C TRP A 199 -3.97 -8.78 6.42
N CYS A 200 -2.72 -8.39 6.62
CA CYS A 200 -2.22 -7.95 7.92
C CYS A 200 -2.75 -6.57 8.34
N ARG A 201 -3.26 -5.77 7.40
CA ARG A 201 -3.73 -4.40 7.64
C ARG A 201 -5.23 -4.30 7.83
N MET A 202 -6.00 -5.26 7.31
CA MET A 202 -7.45 -5.16 7.25
C MET A 202 -8.10 -6.54 7.26
N ARG A 203 -9.23 -6.64 7.95
CA ARG A 203 -9.99 -7.90 8.07
C ARG A 203 -10.60 -8.34 6.75
N VAL A 204 -10.80 -9.65 6.61
CA VAL A 204 -11.36 -10.25 5.38
C VAL A 204 -12.68 -9.61 4.95
N ALA A 205 -13.61 -9.35 5.86
CA ALA A 205 -14.91 -8.75 5.52
C ALA A 205 -14.76 -7.37 4.86
N GLU A 206 -13.92 -6.52 5.44
CA GLU A 206 -13.63 -5.17 4.94
C GLU A 206 -12.84 -5.23 3.62
N ARG A 207 -11.84 -6.12 3.52
CA ARG A 207 -11.08 -6.37 2.27
C ARG A 207 -11.99 -6.81 1.14
N GLN A 208 -12.89 -7.78 1.38
CA GLN A 208 -13.84 -8.26 0.37
C GLN A 208 -14.75 -7.13 -0.10
N GLN A 209 -15.26 -6.30 0.81
CA GLN A 209 -16.09 -5.16 0.46
C GLN A 209 -15.36 -4.18 -0.47
N LEU A 210 -14.08 -3.88 -0.20
CA LEU A 210 -13.27 -3.04 -1.08
C LEU A 210 -12.96 -3.71 -2.42
N LEU A 211 -12.77 -5.02 -2.45
CA LEU A 211 -12.45 -5.76 -3.68
C LEU A 211 -13.66 -5.98 -4.60
N ARG A 212 -14.90 -5.84 -4.10
CA ARG A 212 -16.13 -5.92 -4.92
C ARG A 212 -16.12 -4.97 -6.11
N GLN A 213 -15.38 -3.86 -6.04
CA GLN A 213 -15.22 -2.94 -7.17
C GLN A 213 -14.58 -3.59 -8.41
N TYR A 214 -13.86 -4.70 -8.23
CA TYR A 214 -13.23 -5.46 -9.30
C TYR A 214 -14.08 -6.64 -9.78
N PHE A 215 -15.31 -6.75 -9.27
CA PHE A 215 -16.29 -7.75 -9.68
C PHE A 215 -15.85 -9.22 -9.46
N PHE A 216 -15.10 -9.48 -8.40
CA PHE A 216 -14.74 -10.83 -7.98
C PHE A 216 -14.77 -10.97 -6.45
N GLU A 217 -14.78 -12.22 -5.98
CA GLU A 217 -14.61 -12.57 -4.56
C GLU A 217 -13.22 -13.19 -4.35
N CYS A 218 -12.42 -12.65 -3.44
CA CYS A 218 -11.07 -13.16 -3.21
C CYS A 218 -11.08 -14.46 -2.40
N ARG A 219 -10.49 -15.53 -2.93
CA ARG A 219 -10.34 -16.82 -2.23
C ARG A 219 -8.87 -17.21 -2.00
N CYS A 220 -7.99 -16.20 -1.86
CA CYS A 220 -6.59 -16.46 -1.58
C CYS A 220 -6.41 -17.15 -0.20
N PRO A 221 -5.29 -17.85 0.04
CA PRO A 221 -5.07 -18.57 1.30
C PRO A 221 -5.28 -17.71 2.56
N ALA A 222 -4.87 -16.44 2.52
CA ALA A 222 -5.05 -15.52 3.64
C ALA A 222 -6.52 -15.19 3.92
N CYS A 223 -7.38 -15.14 2.90
CA CYS A 223 -8.83 -14.95 3.10
C CYS A 223 -9.47 -16.22 3.66
N LEU A 224 -9.13 -17.39 3.12
CA LEU A 224 -9.70 -18.66 3.56
C LEU A 224 -9.34 -18.95 5.02
N GLN A 225 -8.06 -18.79 5.38
CA GLN A 225 -7.59 -19.02 6.75
C GLN A 225 -8.24 -18.09 7.77
N GLU A 226 -8.42 -16.80 7.43
CA GLU A 226 -9.09 -15.84 8.33
C GLU A 226 -10.57 -16.19 8.53
N LEU A 227 -11.27 -16.61 7.46
CA LEU A 227 -12.67 -17.05 7.54
C LEU A 227 -12.82 -18.32 8.39
N GLU A 228 -11.89 -19.28 8.26
CA GLU A 228 -11.87 -20.51 9.07
C GLU A 228 -11.57 -20.23 10.55
N SER A 229 -10.73 -19.23 10.85
CA SER A 229 -10.34 -18.88 12.22
C SER A 229 -11.43 -18.12 13.00
N GLY A 230 -12.52 -17.71 12.35
CA GLY A 230 -13.65 -16.99 12.94
C GLY A 230 -13.30 -15.58 13.46
N ALA A 231 -14.15 -15.05 14.36
CA ALA A 231 -14.09 -13.68 14.91
C ALA A 231 -12.79 -13.32 15.68
N LYS A 232 -11.81 -14.23 15.76
CA LYS A 232 -10.47 -14.00 16.31
C LYS A 232 -9.48 -13.60 15.22
N SER A 233 -9.89 -12.72 14.29
CA SER A 233 -8.97 -12.17 13.31
C SER A 233 -7.80 -11.52 14.05
N VAL A 234 -6.59 -11.92 13.72
CA VAL A 234 -5.35 -11.45 14.34
C VAL A 234 -5.25 -9.92 14.31
N VAL A 235 -5.82 -9.28 13.27
CA VAL A 235 -5.89 -7.82 13.13
C VAL A 235 -6.78 -7.19 14.20
N SER A 236 -7.90 -7.83 14.58
CA SER A 236 -8.81 -7.35 15.62
C SER A 236 -8.22 -7.47 17.02
N ILE A 237 -7.42 -8.51 17.28
CA ILE A 237 -6.80 -8.69 18.59
C ILE A 237 -5.77 -7.60 18.82
N ARG A 238 -4.93 -7.34 17.82
CA ARG A 238 -3.83 -6.41 17.96
C ARG A 238 -4.31 -4.97 18.09
N ASN A 239 -5.35 -4.55 17.39
CA ASN A 239 -5.94 -3.21 17.49
C ASN A 239 -7.15 -3.14 18.45
N SER A 240 -7.09 -3.83 19.59
CA SER A 240 -8.20 -3.91 20.54
C SER A 240 -8.10 -2.89 21.68
N PHE A 241 -9.25 -2.59 22.28
CA PHE A 241 -9.34 -1.85 23.53
C PHE A 241 -9.11 -2.78 24.73
N CYS A 242 -8.51 -2.26 25.79
CA CYS A 242 -8.36 -2.94 27.06
C CYS A 242 -9.27 -2.36 28.15
N CYS A 243 -9.60 -3.19 29.14
CA CYS A 243 -10.40 -2.80 30.28
C CYS A 243 -9.58 -1.87 31.19
N PRO A 244 -10.09 -0.68 31.54
CA PRO A 244 -9.35 0.26 32.38
C PRO A 244 -9.10 -0.24 33.81
N LYS A 245 -9.80 -1.29 34.27
CA LYS A 245 -9.64 -1.84 35.62
C LYS A 245 -8.66 -3.02 35.70
N CYS A 246 -8.77 -3.97 34.78
CA CYS A 246 -8.01 -5.22 34.84
C CYS A 246 -7.13 -5.48 33.61
N GLN A 247 -7.12 -4.55 32.65
CA GLN A 247 -6.32 -4.62 31.42
C GLN A 247 -6.65 -5.79 30.48
N ALA A 248 -7.66 -6.60 30.80
CA ALA A 248 -8.16 -7.64 29.90
C ALA A 248 -8.81 -7.02 28.65
N GLN A 249 -8.82 -7.76 27.54
CA GLN A 249 -9.38 -7.30 26.27
C GLN A 249 -10.88 -6.95 26.41
N MET A 250 -11.32 -5.89 25.74
CA MET A 250 -12.73 -5.54 25.61
C MET A 250 -13.32 -6.21 24.36
N GLN A 251 -14.44 -6.91 24.50
CA GLN A 251 -15.07 -7.71 23.46
C GLN A 251 -16.57 -7.41 23.31
N GLY A 252 -17.12 -7.66 22.13
CA GLY A 252 -18.51 -7.38 21.75
C GLY A 252 -18.57 -6.80 20.34
N GLU A 253 -19.65 -7.04 19.60
CA GLU A 253 -19.80 -6.56 18.21
C GLU A 253 -20.62 -5.26 18.11
N GLU A 254 -21.45 -4.97 19.11
CA GLU A 254 -22.36 -3.82 19.12
C GLU A 254 -21.73 -2.57 19.79
N ASP A 255 -22.59 -1.62 20.17
CA ASP A 255 -22.25 -0.32 20.79
C ASP A 255 -21.62 -0.46 22.18
N THR A 256 -21.85 -1.59 22.87
CA THR A 256 -21.32 -1.86 24.21
C THR A 256 -20.26 -2.95 24.14
N LEU A 257 -19.06 -2.63 24.60
CA LEU A 257 -17.97 -3.58 24.80
C LEU A 257 -17.92 -4.00 26.27
N CYS A 258 -17.82 -5.29 26.51
CA CYS A 258 -17.67 -5.87 27.84
C CYS A 258 -16.25 -6.40 28.02
N CYS A 259 -15.75 -6.32 29.24
CA CYS A 259 -14.47 -6.91 29.61
C CYS A 259 -14.53 -8.44 29.41
N SER A 260 -13.51 -9.00 28.77
CA SER A 260 -13.38 -10.46 28.53
C SER A 260 -13.10 -11.26 29.81
N ASN A 261 -12.62 -10.63 30.87
CA ASN A 261 -12.44 -11.27 32.17
C ASN A 261 -13.79 -11.41 32.89
N GLU A 262 -14.23 -12.66 33.09
CA GLU A 262 -15.51 -13.01 33.75
C GLU A 262 -15.65 -12.44 35.17
N ALA A 263 -14.53 -12.25 35.88
CA ALA A 263 -14.53 -11.64 37.22
C ALA A 263 -14.67 -10.10 37.19
N CYS A 264 -14.73 -9.48 36.01
CA CYS A 264 -14.75 -8.04 35.84
C CYS A 264 -16.00 -7.58 35.06
N ALA A 265 -16.98 -7.03 35.78
CA ALA A 265 -18.21 -6.50 35.20
C ALA A 265 -18.05 -5.12 34.51
N THR A 266 -16.85 -4.78 34.04
CA THR A 266 -16.61 -3.49 33.37
C THR A 266 -17.12 -3.57 31.94
N SER A 267 -17.94 -2.58 31.55
CA SER A 267 -18.33 -2.35 30.17
C SER A 267 -18.06 -0.89 29.80
N ALA A 268 -17.91 -0.63 28.51
CA ALA A 268 -17.71 0.70 27.97
C ALA A 268 -18.41 0.82 26.61
N SER A 269 -18.87 2.02 26.29
CA SER A 269 -19.37 2.32 24.95
C SER A 269 -18.21 2.31 23.95
N ARG A 270 -18.42 1.65 22.81
CA ARG A 270 -17.49 1.63 21.67
C ARG A 270 -17.25 3.03 21.12
N ASP A 271 -18.30 3.84 21.00
CA ASP A 271 -18.21 5.22 20.53
C ASP A 271 -17.39 6.07 21.49
N HIS A 272 -17.56 5.88 22.80
CA HIS A 272 -16.76 6.58 23.79
C HIS A 272 -15.26 6.25 23.68
N LEU A 273 -14.91 4.96 23.56
CA LEU A 273 -13.52 4.53 23.39
C LEU A 273 -12.93 4.99 22.06
N SER A 274 -13.73 4.97 20.99
CA SER A 274 -13.34 5.48 19.68
C SER A 274 -13.11 7.00 19.69
N GLY A 275 -13.93 7.76 20.42
CA GLY A 275 -13.74 9.19 20.65
C GLY A 275 -12.44 9.48 21.40
N ARG A 276 -12.14 8.71 22.47
CA ARG A 276 -10.85 8.81 23.17
C ARG A 276 -9.66 8.52 22.26
N LEU A 277 -9.78 7.52 21.39
CA LEU A 277 -8.74 7.20 20.40
C LEU A 277 -8.50 8.37 19.43
N GLN A 278 -9.57 9.02 18.95
CA GLN A 278 -9.47 10.19 18.08
C GLN A 278 -8.82 11.40 18.80
N ASP A 279 -9.22 11.66 20.05
CA ASP A 279 -8.63 12.73 20.87
C ASP A 279 -7.13 12.49 21.09
N LEU A 280 -6.74 11.25 21.35
CA LEU A 280 -5.35 10.84 21.50
C LEU A 280 -4.55 11.09 20.21
N GLN A 281 -5.08 10.67 19.06
CA GLN A 281 -4.46 10.92 17.76
C GLN A 281 -4.29 12.43 17.47
N GLN A 282 -5.26 13.25 17.88
CA GLN A 282 -5.16 14.70 17.72
C GLN A 282 -4.11 15.33 18.65
N GLN A 283 -3.95 14.81 19.87
CA GLN A 283 -2.89 15.24 20.79
C GLN A 283 -1.49 14.88 20.25
N ILE A 284 -1.33 13.68 19.66
CA ILE A 284 -0.09 13.26 19.00
C ILE A 284 0.25 14.21 17.85
N LYS A 285 -0.72 14.54 16.97
CA LYS A 285 -0.50 15.51 15.89
C LYS A 285 0.00 16.86 16.40
N LYS A 286 -0.60 17.39 17.48
CA LYS A 286 -0.14 18.64 18.12
C LYS A 286 1.29 18.53 18.67
N ALA A 287 1.65 17.38 19.24
CA ALA A 287 3.03 17.15 19.70
C ALA A 287 4.03 17.16 18.55
N LEU A 288 3.68 16.59 17.39
CA LEU A 288 4.52 16.64 16.19
C LEU A 288 4.64 18.06 15.61
N GLU A 289 3.58 18.87 15.69
CA GLU A 289 3.65 20.30 15.33
C GLU A 289 4.62 21.06 16.25
N LEU A 290 4.61 20.78 17.56
CA LEU A 290 5.56 21.35 18.51
C LEU A 290 7.01 20.97 18.17
N LEU A 291 7.25 19.72 17.77
CA LEU A 291 8.56 19.28 17.32
C LEU A 291 9.04 20.07 16.10
N ARG A 292 8.16 20.28 15.10
CA ARG A 292 8.49 21.06 13.89
C ARG A 292 8.88 22.50 14.18
N VAL A 293 8.30 23.13 15.21
CA VAL A 293 8.66 24.49 15.64
C VAL A 293 9.79 24.53 16.68
N GLY A 294 10.54 23.44 16.82
CA GLY A 294 11.73 23.35 17.68
C GLY A 294 11.43 23.17 19.18
N LYS A 295 10.19 22.91 19.57
CA LYS A 295 9.77 22.75 20.98
C LYS A 295 9.80 21.29 21.43
N ALA A 296 10.95 20.62 21.26
CA ALA A 296 11.13 19.20 21.55
C ALA A 296 10.76 18.81 23.01
N ASP A 297 11.13 19.63 24.00
CA ASP A 297 10.79 19.38 25.42
C ASP A 297 9.29 19.42 25.73
N GLN A 298 8.51 20.17 24.96
CA GLN A 298 7.05 20.19 25.11
C GLN A 298 6.43 18.99 24.38
N ALA A 299 6.94 18.68 23.19
CA ALA A 299 6.51 17.52 22.40
C ALA A 299 6.67 16.22 23.17
N ILE A 300 7.85 15.98 23.77
CA ILE A 300 8.10 14.76 24.56
C ILE A 300 7.17 14.64 25.78
N LYS A 301 6.93 15.74 26.51
CA LYS A 301 6.01 15.74 27.66
C LYS A 301 4.59 15.40 27.23
N MET A 302 4.14 15.92 26.09
CA MET A 302 2.84 15.60 25.53
C MET A 302 2.76 14.13 25.09
N LEU A 303 3.76 13.62 24.37
CA LEU A 303 3.78 12.22 23.92
C LEU A 303 3.81 11.22 25.08
N LEU A 304 4.60 11.48 26.14
CA LEU A 304 4.61 10.64 27.33
C LEU A 304 3.25 10.64 28.05
N LYS A 305 2.56 11.79 28.10
CA LYS A 305 1.19 11.86 28.62
C LYS A 305 0.23 11.07 27.75
N CYS A 306 0.32 11.19 26.42
CA CYS A 306 -0.47 10.39 25.49
C CYS A 306 -0.24 8.89 25.69
N GLN A 307 1.01 8.46 25.83
CA GLN A 307 1.36 7.06 26.08
C GLN A 307 0.73 6.54 27.38
N MET A 308 0.79 7.32 28.45
CA MET A 308 0.13 6.97 29.72
C MET A 308 -1.39 6.86 29.58
N ASP A 309 -2.04 7.81 28.92
CA ASP A 309 -3.49 7.80 28.69
C ASP A 309 -3.89 6.60 27.83
N ALA A 310 -3.16 6.35 26.74
CA ALA A 310 -3.36 5.20 25.86
C ALA A 310 -3.31 3.87 26.62
N GLY A 311 -2.33 3.68 27.52
CA GLY A 311 -2.21 2.47 28.33
C GLY A 311 -3.39 2.21 29.29
N THR A 312 -4.31 3.16 29.45
CA THR A 312 -5.54 2.94 30.24
C THR A 312 -6.68 2.30 29.44
N PHE A 313 -6.61 2.28 28.10
CA PHE A 313 -7.72 1.80 27.27
C PHE A 313 -7.33 1.13 25.95
N LEU A 314 -6.07 1.16 25.54
CA LEU A 314 -5.55 0.43 24.38
C LEU A 314 -4.77 -0.79 24.84
N SER A 315 -4.87 -1.90 24.09
CA SER A 315 -4.00 -3.04 24.31
C SER A 315 -2.52 -2.63 24.15
N PRO A 316 -1.58 -3.27 24.88
CA PRO A 316 -0.14 -3.02 24.70
C PRO A 316 0.34 -3.25 23.26
N GLU A 317 -0.38 -4.12 22.53
CA GLU A 317 -0.11 -4.45 21.13
C GLU A 317 -0.74 -3.46 20.17
N HIS A 318 -1.59 -2.52 20.59
CA HIS A 318 -2.29 -1.61 19.67
C HIS A 318 -1.33 -0.85 18.76
N LEU A 319 -1.60 -0.77 17.45
CA LEU A 319 -0.67 -0.16 16.48
C LEU A 319 -0.29 1.28 16.85
N LEU A 320 -1.25 2.07 17.34
CA LEU A 320 -1.00 3.43 17.86
C LEU A 320 0.02 3.48 19.02
N MET A 321 0.16 2.41 19.82
CA MET A 321 1.23 2.31 20.82
C MET A 321 2.60 2.27 20.14
N GLY A 322 2.74 1.53 19.05
CA GLY A 322 3.94 1.52 18.21
C GLY A 322 4.22 2.88 17.58
N GLU A 323 3.20 3.52 17.00
CA GLU A 323 3.33 4.87 16.42
C GLU A 323 3.79 5.92 17.45
N MET A 324 3.28 5.85 18.69
CA MET A 324 3.75 6.73 19.76
C MET A 324 5.20 6.46 20.16
N GLU A 325 5.60 5.19 20.22
CA GLU A 325 6.99 4.80 20.48
C GLU A 325 7.94 5.30 19.37
N ASP A 326 7.54 5.21 18.10
CA ASP A 326 8.28 5.81 16.96
C ASP A 326 8.41 7.34 17.09
N HIS A 327 7.31 8.04 17.42
CA HIS A 327 7.34 9.48 17.63
C HIS A 327 8.23 9.89 18.82
N LEU A 328 8.20 9.13 19.93
CA LEU A 328 9.12 9.36 21.04
C LEU A 328 10.57 9.16 20.61
N ALA A 329 10.86 8.12 19.82
CA ALA A 329 12.18 7.89 19.27
C ALA A 329 12.68 9.09 18.44
N GLN A 330 11.83 9.63 17.56
CA GLN A 330 12.14 10.81 16.76
C GLN A 330 12.46 12.05 17.62
N VAL A 331 11.68 12.30 18.68
CA VAL A 331 11.93 13.43 19.58
C VAL A 331 13.24 13.25 20.36
N TYR A 332 13.50 12.05 20.89
CA TYR A 332 14.75 11.76 21.59
C TYR A 332 15.98 11.86 20.67
N ALA A 333 15.87 11.42 19.42
CA ALA A 333 16.92 11.57 18.40
C ALA A 333 17.21 13.06 18.13
N THR A 334 16.18 13.90 18.02
CA THR A 334 16.33 15.36 17.86
C THR A 334 17.04 16.00 19.06
N LEU A 335 16.90 15.42 20.25
CA LEU A 335 17.60 15.84 21.47
C LEU A 335 19.01 15.25 21.62
N GLY A 336 19.51 14.48 20.65
CA GLY A 336 20.79 13.78 20.71
C GLY A 336 20.84 12.63 21.72
N LYS A 337 19.68 12.19 22.24
CA LYS A 337 19.57 11.11 23.23
C LYS A 337 19.42 9.76 22.52
N TRP A 338 20.46 9.35 21.82
CA TRP A 338 20.45 8.20 20.91
C TRP A 338 20.05 6.87 21.56
N GLN A 339 20.52 6.60 22.79
CA GLN A 339 20.19 5.36 23.49
C GLN A 339 18.70 5.27 23.84
N GLU A 340 18.10 6.36 24.32
CA GLU A 340 16.67 6.42 24.59
C GLU A 340 15.85 6.33 23.29
N ALA A 341 16.30 7.02 22.24
CA ALA A 341 15.67 6.95 20.94
C ALA A 341 15.64 5.51 20.40
N ALA A 342 16.77 4.79 20.49
CA ALA A 342 16.85 3.39 20.08
C ALA A 342 15.98 2.47 20.96
N ARG A 343 15.87 2.73 22.27
CA ARG A 343 14.99 1.97 23.17
C ARG A 343 13.53 2.09 22.78
N HIS A 344 13.07 3.31 22.48
CA HIS A 344 11.71 3.57 22.02
C HIS A 344 11.46 2.92 20.64
N LEU A 345 12.38 3.08 19.70
CA LEU A 345 12.19 2.53 18.36
C LEU A 345 12.21 0.99 18.31
N ARG A 346 12.98 0.31 19.17
CA ARG A 346 12.92 -1.16 19.30
C ARG A 346 11.51 -1.64 19.71
N LYS A 347 10.84 -0.92 20.61
CA LYS A 347 9.45 -1.24 20.97
C LYS A 347 8.47 -0.98 19.81
N SER A 348 8.67 0.10 19.05
CA SER A 348 7.91 0.32 17.81
C SER A 348 8.07 -0.87 16.86
N ILE A 349 9.31 -1.31 16.62
CA ILE A 349 9.63 -2.46 15.76
C ILE A 349 8.92 -3.73 16.25
N GLU A 350 8.93 -4.04 17.55
CA GLU A 350 8.23 -5.21 18.10
C GLU A 350 6.73 -5.17 17.74
N ILE A 351 6.08 -4.02 17.89
CA ILE A 351 4.65 -3.85 17.55
C ILE A 351 4.42 -3.95 16.04
N VAL A 352 5.26 -3.31 15.24
CA VAL A 352 5.16 -3.34 13.76
C VAL A 352 5.39 -4.76 13.23
N GLU A 353 6.37 -5.48 13.76
CA GLU A 353 6.64 -6.88 13.41
C GLU A 353 5.47 -7.80 13.77
N MET A 354 4.86 -7.57 14.94
CA MET A 354 3.62 -8.27 15.28
C MET A 354 2.59 -8.00 14.19
N HIS A 355 2.29 -6.74 13.86
CA HIS A 355 1.22 -6.38 12.92
C HIS A 355 1.46 -6.88 11.50
N HIS A 356 2.60 -6.52 10.93
CA HIS A 356 2.86 -6.65 9.49
C HIS A 356 3.74 -7.85 9.15
N GLY A 357 4.44 -8.42 10.13
CA GLY A 357 5.39 -9.50 9.98
C GLY A 357 6.85 -9.03 9.94
N PRO A 358 7.80 -9.90 10.33
CA PRO A 358 9.21 -9.53 10.47
C PRO A 358 9.94 -9.26 9.16
N SER A 359 9.33 -9.59 8.02
CA SER A 359 9.87 -9.36 6.67
C SER A 359 9.04 -8.36 5.85
N SER A 360 8.17 -7.60 6.52
CA SER A 360 7.34 -6.61 5.84
C SER A 360 8.12 -5.33 5.53
N VAL A 361 7.64 -4.56 4.54
CA VAL A 361 8.24 -3.26 4.19
C VAL A 361 8.17 -2.28 5.36
N GLU A 362 7.12 -2.34 6.18
CA GLU A 362 6.96 -1.52 7.39
C GLU A 362 8.06 -1.82 8.41
N THR A 363 8.32 -3.10 8.69
CA THR A 363 9.44 -3.52 9.55
C THR A 363 10.78 -3.06 8.97
N GLY A 364 10.95 -3.18 7.65
CA GLY A 364 12.15 -2.67 6.96
C GLY A 364 12.37 -1.17 7.17
N HIS A 365 11.30 -0.36 7.09
CA HIS A 365 11.39 1.09 7.32
C HIS A 365 11.69 1.45 8.79
N GLU A 366 11.10 0.74 9.76
CA GLU A 366 11.42 0.98 11.17
C GLU A 366 12.86 0.58 11.51
N LEU A 367 13.35 -0.53 10.93
CA LEU A 367 14.76 -0.92 11.04
C LEU A 367 15.70 0.08 10.37
N PHE A 368 15.29 0.67 9.25
CA PHE A 368 16.04 1.76 8.61
C PHE A 368 16.19 2.97 9.54
N LYS A 369 15.10 3.41 10.18
CA LYS A 369 15.16 4.47 11.21
C LYS A 369 16.07 4.08 12.39
N LEU A 370 16.04 2.81 12.81
CA LEU A 370 16.89 2.33 13.91
C LEU A 370 18.36 2.31 13.52
N ALA A 371 18.67 1.94 12.28
CA ALA A 371 20.02 2.05 11.74
C ALA A 371 20.53 3.49 11.80
N GLN A 372 19.73 4.47 11.39
CA GLN A 372 20.08 5.90 11.48
C GLN A 372 20.36 6.33 12.93
N ILE A 373 19.49 5.97 13.87
CA ILE A 373 19.66 6.31 15.29
C ILE A 373 20.93 5.68 15.87
N LEU A 374 21.18 4.40 15.60
CA LEU A 374 22.35 3.68 16.11
C LEU A 374 23.64 4.20 15.46
N PHE A 375 23.62 4.52 14.17
CA PHE A 375 24.73 5.13 13.44
C PHE A 375 25.10 6.48 14.06
N ASN A 376 24.13 7.38 14.24
CA ASN A 376 24.35 8.69 14.86
C ASN A 376 24.76 8.59 16.35
N GLY A 377 24.32 7.54 17.04
CA GLY A 377 24.74 7.23 18.40
C GLY A 377 26.08 6.51 18.53
N PHE A 378 26.78 6.25 17.43
CA PHE A 378 28.04 5.48 17.38
C PHE A 378 27.95 4.07 18.00
N ALA A 379 26.77 3.45 18.01
CA ALA A 379 26.56 2.07 18.44
C ALA A 379 26.91 1.10 17.30
N VAL A 380 28.20 0.99 16.98
CA VAL A 380 28.68 0.44 15.70
C VAL A 380 28.21 -1.00 15.44
N SER A 381 28.39 -1.91 16.40
CA SER A 381 28.02 -3.32 16.23
C SER A 381 26.51 -3.49 16.01
N GLU A 382 25.70 -2.76 16.77
CA GLU A 382 24.24 -2.81 16.65
C GLU A 382 23.76 -2.16 15.35
N ALA A 383 24.38 -1.06 14.94
CA ALA A 383 24.08 -0.39 13.68
C ALA A 383 24.33 -1.32 12.48
N LEU A 384 25.49 -1.99 12.42
CA LEU A 384 25.82 -2.93 11.34
C LEU A 384 24.83 -4.10 11.26
N SER A 385 24.48 -4.69 12.40
CA SER A 385 23.48 -5.78 12.46
C SER A 385 22.10 -5.29 12.00
N THR A 386 21.68 -4.10 12.43
CA THR A 386 20.41 -3.50 12.04
C THR A 386 20.38 -3.16 10.55
N ILE A 387 21.46 -2.60 10.00
CA ILE A 387 21.60 -2.29 8.58
C ILE A 387 21.47 -3.57 7.75
N GLN A 388 22.20 -4.64 8.11
CA GLN A 388 22.13 -5.90 7.37
C GLN A 388 20.70 -6.47 7.34
N ARG A 389 19.97 -6.36 8.46
CA ARG A 389 18.58 -6.80 8.55
C ARG A 389 17.66 -5.91 7.69
N ALA A 390 17.82 -4.59 7.74
CA ALA A 390 17.07 -3.64 6.94
C ALA A 390 17.30 -3.87 5.44
N GLU A 391 18.55 -4.04 5.00
CA GLU A 391 18.91 -4.36 3.60
C GLU A 391 18.26 -5.65 3.12
N GLY A 392 18.30 -6.70 3.94
CA GLY A 392 17.70 -8.00 3.60
C GLY A 392 16.19 -7.91 3.33
N ILE A 393 15.48 -7.06 4.06
CA ILE A 393 14.03 -6.85 3.89
C ILE A 393 13.77 -5.87 2.75
N LEU A 394 14.40 -4.69 2.77
CA LEU A 394 14.11 -3.59 1.84
C LEU A 394 14.54 -3.90 0.40
N SER A 395 15.56 -4.72 0.18
CA SER A 395 16.00 -5.14 -1.17
C SER A 395 14.94 -5.93 -1.95
N VAL A 396 13.98 -6.54 -1.25
CA VAL A 396 12.84 -7.25 -1.84
C VAL A 396 11.83 -6.25 -2.43
N HIS A 397 11.74 -5.05 -1.84
CA HIS A 397 10.77 -4.01 -2.20
C HIS A 397 11.38 -2.94 -3.12
N PHE A 398 12.66 -2.62 -2.91
CA PHE A 398 13.37 -1.51 -3.54
C PHE A 398 14.61 -2.00 -4.29
N GLY A 399 14.94 -1.31 -5.39
CA GLY A 399 16.19 -1.57 -6.11
C GLY A 399 17.41 -0.99 -5.39
N PRO A 400 18.64 -1.40 -5.76
CA PRO A 400 19.86 -0.89 -5.15
C PRO A 400 20.10 0.61 -5.40
N GLN A 401 19.42 1.20 -6.38
CA GLN A 401 19.48 2.63 -6.69
C GLN A 401 18.48 3.47 -5.89
N SER A 402 17.66 2.86 -5.01
CA SER A 402 16.77 3.67 -4.17
C SER A 402 17.59 4.42 -3.12
N ALA A 403 17.19 5.65 -2.81
CA ALA A 403 17.90 6.49 -1.84
C ALA A 403 18.07 5.80 -0.48
N GLN A 404 17.04 5.08 -0.02
CA GLN A 404 17.10 4.33 1.24
C GLN A 404 18.13 3.19 1.20
N MET A 405 18.26 2.47 0.07
CA MET A 405 19.25 1.41 -0.07
C MET A 405 20.67 1.98 -0.17
N GLN A 406 20.84 3.11 -0.87
CA GLN A 406 22.12 3.81 -0.96
C GLN A 406 22.57 4.31 0.42
N GLU A 407 21.68 4.93 1.18
CA GLU A 407 21.99 5.44 2.52
C GLU A 407 22.40 4.31 3.48
N LEU A 408 21.71 3.16 3.46
CA LEU A 408 22.12 1.98 4.23
C LEU A 408 23.53 1.50 3.85
N GLN A 409 23.84 1.45 2.55
CA GLN A 409 25.14 1.03 2.04
C GLN A 409 26.25 2.01 2.43
N GLU A 410 25.99 3.30 2.36
CA GLU A 410 26.92 4.36 2.76
C GLU A 410 27.19 4.34 4.27
N MET A 411 26.15 4.23 5.10
CA MET A 411 26.30 4.06 6.56
C MET A 411 27.14 2.81 6.88
N LYS A 412 26.86 1.69 6.20
CA LYS A 412 27.60 0.43 6.38
C LYS A 412 29.06 0.55 6.00
N ALA A 413 29.37 1.20 4.87
CA ALA A 413 30.74 1.43 4.42
C ALA A 413 31.50 2.30 5.43
N CYS A 414 30.90 3.41 5.86
CA CYS A 414 31.47 4.31 6.87
C CYS A 414 31.81 3.57 8.18
N LEU A 415 30.89 2.75 8.70
CA LEU A 415 31.12 1.98 9.92
C LEU A 415 32.19 0.89 9.75
N SER A 416 32.31 0.30 8.56
CA SER A 416 33.26 -0.78 8.27
C SER A 416 34.70 -0.29 8.12
N GLU A 417 34.88 0.98 7.75
CA GLU A 417 36.19 1.63 7.61
C GLU A 417 36.72 2.20 8.94
N LEU A 418 35.94 2.11 10.03
CA LEU A 418 36.35 2.62 11.33
C LEU A 418 37.59 1.86 11.88
N PRO A 419 38.58 2.59 12.41
CA PRO A 419 39.73 2.00 13.08
C PRO A 419 39.35 1.03 14.21
N ARG A 420 40.06 -0.10 14.33
CA ARG A 420 39.77 -1.19 15.30
C ARG A 420 39.73 -0.74 16.77
N ASN A 421 40.42 0.35 17.12
CA ASN A 421 40.42 0.93 18.46
C ASN A 421 39.11 1.66 18.82
N ILE A 422 38.32 2.08 17.84
CA ILE A 422 36.97 2.63 18.04
C ILE A 422 35.97 1.49 18.20
N LEU A 423 36.08 0.45 17.37
CA LEU A 423 35.24 -0.75 17.40
C LEU A 423 35.28 -1.54 18.72
N GLN A 424 36.32 -1.37 19.55
CA GLN A 424 36.45 -2.04 20.86
C GLN A 424 35.85 -1.26 22.03
N ARG A 425 35.45 0.01 21.83
CA ARG A 425 34.93 0.90 22.88
C ARG A 425 33.43 1.19 22.76
N THR A 426 32.80 0.68 21.70
CA THR A 426 31.40 0.87 21.28
C THR A 426 30.80 -0.49 20.98
#